data_AF-A0A2K2AVZ7-F1
#
_entry.id   AF-A0A2K2AVZ7-F1
#
_cell.length_a   1.000
_cell.length_b   1.000
_cell.length_c   1.000
_cell.angle_alpha   90.00
_cell.angle_beta   90.00
_cell.angle_gamma   90.00
#
_symmetry.space_group_name_H-M   'P 1'
#
loop_
_entity.id
_entity.type
_entity.pdbx_description
1 polymer ?
#
loop_
_entity_poly.entity_id
_entity_poly.type
_entity_poly.pdbx_seq_one_letter_code
_entity_poly.pdbx_strand_id
1 'polypeptide(L)'
;MKDYGGRGPESHVRKYTQMLLKGLSCIYYNGHVHCDLKLANILVFPCRDHGVKGHHLKIADFGLAREPGEDDSDKLLHMYQYRGTPCYMSPESVQFVEITSALDIWSLGCIAVEMIKGRIAWVTLDSKELFNKLVRGNESPMIPENMPEKGKDFLRGCFERDHCERWSADSLLTHSFILDELLPPVETKTGELSSSHIDGVVLSVVNFVLCSN
;
A
#
# COMPACT_ATOMS: atom_id res chain seq x y z
N MET A 1 0.85 -24.95 17.76
CA MET A 1 1.49 -23.66 18.01
C MET A 1 1.09 -22.73 16.87
N LYS A 2 0.15 -21.79 17.09
CA LYS A 2 -0.35 -20.89 16.04
C LYS A 2 0.36 -19.55 16.17
N ASP A 3 1.26 -19.31 15.24
CA ASP A 3 2.09 -18.11 15.17
C ASP A 3 1.32 -17.02 14.40
N TYR A 4 0.80 -16.02 15.11
CA TYR A 4 0.11 -14.86 14.54
C TYR A 4 0.99 -13.61 14.61
N GLY A 5 2.25 -13.73 14.17
CA GLY A 5 3.14 -12.58 14.00
C GLY A 5 2.58 -11.58 12.97
N GLY A 6 2.16 -10.41 13.43
CA GLY A 6 2.01 -9.18 12.63
C GLY A 6 0.92 -9.12 11.54
N ARG A 7 0.01 -10.10 11.43
CA ARG A 7 -1.00 -10.13 10.36
C ARG A 7 -2.25 -9.33 10.73
N GLY A 8 -2.53 -8.22 10.03
CA GLY A 8 -3.83 -7.57 10.12
C GLY A 8 -4.94 -8.46 9.53
N PRO A 9 -6.14 -8.54 10.13
CA PRO A 9 -7.26 -9.23 9.50
C PRO A 9 -7.54 -8.63 8.12
N GLU A 10 -7.79 -9.46 7.13
CA GLU A 10 -7.99 -9.03 5.73
C GLU A 10 -9.07 -7.94 5.60
N SER A 11 -10.09 -7.96 6.46
CA SER A 11 -11.12 -6.93 6.54
C SER A 11 -10.57 -5.54 6.87
N HIS A 12 -9.58 -5.44 7.77
CA HIS A 12 -8.93 -4.18 8.10
C HIS A 12 -8.02 -3.73 6.96
N VAL A 13 -7.22 -4.64 6.38
CA VAL A 13 -6.36 -4.33 5.23
C VAL A 13 -7.21 -3.78 4.09
N ARG A 14 -8.32 -4.44 3.76
CA ARG A 14 -9.27 -3.99 2.74
C ARG A 14 -9.80 -2.59 3.03
N LYS A 15 -10.31 -2.35 4.24
CA LYS A 15 -10.83 -1.04 4.64
C LYS A 15 -9.78 0.06 4.52
N TYR A 16 -8.57 -0.20 5.02
CA TYR A 16 -7.45 0.73 4.95
C TYR A 16 -7.01 1.00 3.51
N THR A 17 -6.85 -0.05 2.69
CA THR A 17 -6.57 0.09 1.26
C THR A 17 -7.64 0.90 0.55
N GLN A 18 -8.93 0.71 0.86
CA GLN A 18 -10.02 1.52 0.30
C GLN A 18 -9.87 3.01 0.67
N MET A 19 -9.52 3.33 1.92
CA MET A 19 -9.30 4.72 2.33
C MET A 19 -8.13 5.36 1.59
N LEU A 20 -7.03 4.62 1.42
CA LEU A 20 -5.86 5.08 0.68
C LEU A 20 -6.17 5.27 -0.80
N LEU A 21 -6.92 4.35 -1.44
CA LEU A 21 -7.38 4.50 -2.82
C LEU A 21 -8.24 5.75 -3.00
N LYS A 22 -9.18 6.04 -2.08
CA LYS A 22 -9.98 7.28 -2.09
C LYS A 22 -9.06 8.51 -2.00
N GLY A 23 -8.03 8.43 -1.16
CA GLY A 23 -7.00 9.47 -1.06
C GLY A 23 -6.25 9.69 -2.37
N LEU A 24 -5.73 8.62 -2.98
CA LEU A 24 -5.00 8.69 -4.25
C LEU A 24 -5.86 9.19 -5.41
N SER A 25 -7.10 8.72 -5.51
CA SER A 25 -8.08 9.23 -6.47
C SER A 25 -8.25 10.75 -6.30
N CYS A 26 -8.46 11.22 -5.05
CA CYS A 26 -8.56 12.65 -4.77
C CYS A 26 -7.30 13.44 -5.14
N ILE A 27 -6.11 12.93 -4.81
CA ILE A 27 -4.83 13.57 -5.15
C ILE A 27 -4.71 13.73 -6.68
N TYR A 28 -5.00 12.67 -7.43
CA TYR A 28 -4.96 12.67 -8.88
C TYR A 28 -5.98 13.64 -9.50
N TYR A 29 -7.23 13.64 -9.01
CA TYR A 29 -8.25 14.60 -9.47
C TYR A 29 -7.89 16.07 -9.19
N ASN A 30 -7.00 16.33 -8.23
CA ASN A 30 -6.47 17.67 -7.97
C ASN A 30 -5.19 17.98 -8.78
N GLY A 31 -4.85 17.15 -9.78
CA GLY A 31 -3.73 17.41 -10.69
C GLY A 31 -2.36 17.03 -10.13
N HIS A 32 -2.31 16.10 -9.18
CA HIS A 32 -1.05 15.70 -8.55
C HIS A 32 -0.85 14.18 -8.54
N VAL A 33 0.42 13.78 -8.48
CA VAL A 33 0.89 12.43 -8.14
C VAL A 33 1.73 12.56 -6.88
N HIS A 34 1.58 11.66 -5.90
CA HIS A 34 2.26 11.76 -4.61
C HIS A 34 3.75 11.46 -4.71
N CYS A 35 4.14 10.46 -5.52
CA CYS A 35 5.52 10.08 -5.85
C CYS A 35 6.41 9.54 -4.71
N ASP A 36 5.98 9.64 -3.45
CA ASP A 36 6.66 9.06 -2.28
C ASP A 36 5.67 8.34 -1.35
N LEU A 37 4.76 7.56 -1.91
CA LEU A 37 3.78 6.83 -1.10
C LEU A 37 4.45 5.67 -0.37
N LYS A 38 4.39 5.68 0.96
CA LYS A 38 4.97 4.65 1.85
C LYS A 38 4.26 4.64 3.20
N LEU A 39 4.47 3.60 4.00
CA LEU A 39 3.83 3.50 5.33
C LEU A 39 4.15 4.68 6.25
N ALA A 40 5.37 5.21 6.21
CA ALA A 40 5.77 6.37 7.02
C ALA A 40 4.98 7.65 6.67
N ASN A 41 4.41 7.72 5.47
CA ASN A 41 3.63 8.84 4.96
C ASN A 41 2.11 8.62 5.14
N ILE A 42 1.70 7.60 5.90
CA ILE A 42 0.30 7.32 6.22
C ILE A 42 0.04 7.67 7.68
N LEU A 43 -0.79 8.68 7.88
CA LEU A 43 -1.24 9.11 9.20
C LEU A 43 -2.47 8.33 9.64
N VAL A 44 -2.48 7.94 10.90
CA VAL A 44 -3.52 7.10 11.51
C VAL A 44 -4.25 7.92 12.58
N PHE A 45 -5.56 8.06 12.43
CA PHE A 45 -6.42 8.79 13.37
C PHE A 45 -7.40 7.84 14.03
N PRO A 46 -7.48 7.78 15.37
CA PRO A 46 -8.54 7.06 16.06
C PRO A 46 -9.90 7.61 15.63
N CYS A 47 -10.84 6.71 15.34
CA CYS A 47 -12.20 7.05 14.94
C CYS A 47 -13.20 6.21 15.75
N ARG A 48 -14.41 6.74 15.91
CA ARG A 48 -15.59 5.99 16.35
C ARG A 48 -16.66 6.15 15.30
N ASP A 49 -16.95 5.08 14.60
CA ASP A 49 -17.98 5.04 13.58
C ASP A 49 -19.14 4.17 14.09
N HIS A 50 -20.33 4.75 14.19
CA HIS A 50 -21.51 4.10 14.80
C HIS A 50 -21.24 3.43 16.16
N GLY A 51 -20.36 4.01 16.98
CA GLY A 51 -19.97 3.48 18.29
C GLY A 51 -18.89 2.40 18.28
N VAL A 52 -18.47 1.95 17.08
CA VAL A 52 -17.39 0.97 16.89
C VAL A 52 -16.05 1.71 16.80
N LYS A 53 -15.07 1.29 17.61
CA LYS A 53 -13.70 1.82 17.53
C LYS A 53 -13.08 1.42 16.19
N GLY A 54 -12.51 2.38 15.49
CA GLY A 54 -11.86 2.20 14.19
C GLY A 54 -10.76 3.22 14.00
N HIS A 55 -10.14 3.20 12.82
CA HIS A 55 -9.05 4.11 12.47
C HIS A 55 -9.33 4.70 11.10
N HIS A 56 -9.05 5.99 10.94
CA HIS A 56 -9.06 6.67 9.66
C HIS A 56 -7.63 6.92 9.20
N LEU A 57 -7.34 6.53 7.96
CA LEU A 57 -6.05 6.77 7.34
C LEU A 57 -6.10 8.02 6.47
N LYS A 58 -5.02 8.81 6.48
CA LYS A 58 -4.81 9.94 5.56
C LYS A 58 -3.38 9.88 5.01
N ILE A 59 -3.24 10.21 3.73
CA ILE A 59 -1.95 10.36 3.06
C ILE A 59 -1.37 11.72 3.45
N ALA A 60 -0.08 11.76 3.75
CA ALA A 60 0.66 12.96 4.16
C ALA A 60 2.03 13.02 3.47
N ASP A 61 2.72 14.14 3.67
CA ASP A 61 4.04 14.43 3.09
C ASP A 61 4.06 14.49 1.55
N PHE A 62 3.57 15.62 1.05
CA PHE A 62 3.54 15.94 -0.39
C PHE A 62 4.83 16.62 -0.87
N GLY A 63 5.94 16.54 -0.12
CA GLY A 63 7.20 17.23 -0.47
C GLY A 63 7.80 16.79 -1.81
N LEU A 64 7.45 15.59 -2.27
CA LEU A 64 7.86 15.02 -3.56
C LEU A 64 6.73 14.94 -4.58
N ALA A 65 5.55 15.49 -4.29
CA ALA A 65 4.44 15.47 -5.22
C ALA A 65 4.76 16.25 -6.51
N ARG A 66 4.19 15.81 -7.62
CA ARG A 66 4.44 16.33 -8.97
C ARG A 66 3.15 16.42 -9.78
N GLU A 67 3.18 17.17 -10.87
CA GLU A 67 2.08 17.15 -11.84
C GLU A 67 2.22 15.92 -12.75
N PRO A 68 1.10 15.27 -13.14
CA PRO A 68 1.14 14.23 -14.16
C PRO A 68 1.76 14.75 -15.46
N GLY A 69 2.65 13.97 -16.07
CA GLY A 69 3.32 14.34 -17.32
C GLY A 69 4.60 15.15 -17.17
N GLU A 70 4.99 15.50 -15.94
CA GLU A 70 6.26 16.15 -15.66
C GLU A 70 7.44 15.20 -15.97
N ASP A 71 8.49 15.73 -16.60
CA ASP A 71 9.75 15.00 -16.83
C ASP A 71 10.57 15.04 -15.53
N ASP A 72 10.80 13.87 -14.94
CA ASP A 72 11.49 13.70 -13.65
C ASP A 72 12.98 13.33 -13.84
N SER A 73 13.58 13.73 -14.96
CA SER A 73 14.99 13.49 -15.29
C SER A 73 15.98 14.06 -14.24
N ASP A 74 15.57 15.07 -13.47
CA ASP A 74 16.38 15.66 -12.37
C ASP A 74 16.54 14.74 -11.14
N LYS A 75 15.72 13.67 -10.97
CA LYS A 75 15.89 12.69 -9.87
C LYS A 75 17.10 11.77 -10.02
N LEU A 76 17.81 11.81 -11.16
CA LEU A 76 19.07 11.09 -11.39
C LEU A 76 20.09 11.26 -10.24
N LEU A 77 20.14 12.45 -9.62
CA LEU A 77 21.10 12.73 -8.55
C LEU A 77 20.67 12.22 -7.17
N HIS A 78 19.36 12.16 -6.92
CA HIS A 78 18.81 11.85 -5.60
C HIS A 78 18.63 10.35 -5.35
N MET A 79 18.38 9.52 -6.37
CA MET A 79 18.21 8.07 -6.19
C MET A 79 19.47 7.37 -5.66
N TYR A 80 20.66 7.78 -6.11
CA TYR A 80 21.93 7.24 -5.61
C TYR A 80 22.32 7.77 -4.22
N GLN A 81 21.71 8.87 -3.78
CA GLN A 81 21.95 9.50 -2.48
C GLN A 81 20.86 9.19 -1.45
N TYR A 82 19.75 8.57 -1.85
CA TYR A 82 18.62 8.28 -0.97
C TYR A 82 18.98 7.18 0.04
N ARG A 83 19.23 7.60 1.29
CA ARG A 83 19.22 6.73 2.48
C ARG A 83 17.79 6.43 2.96
N GLY A 84 16.84 6.28 2.03
CA GLY A 84 15.45 5.90 2.32
C GLY A 84 15.12 4.51 1.76
N THR A 85 13.96 3.96 2.11
CA THR A 85 13.54 2.59 1.78
C THR A 85 12.98 2.51 0.34
N PRO A 86 13.73 2.04 -0.67
CA PRO A 86 13.27 2.00 -2.07
C PRO A 86 12.19 0.94 -2.33
N CYS A 87 11.75 0.20 -1.31
CA CYS A 87 10.87 -0.96 -1.44
C CYS A 87 9.44 -0.64 -1.93
N TYR A 88 9.07 0.64 -2.06
CA TYR A 88 7.77 1.06 -2.60
C TYR A 88 7.87 1.56 -4.05
N MET A 89 9.08 1.63 -4.62
CA MET A 89 9.31 2.17 -5.97
C MET A 89 8.80 1.20 -7.05
N SER A 90 8.17 1.77 -8.07
CA SER A 90 7.72 1.06 -9.27
C SER A 90 8.85 0.90 -10.29
N PRO A 91 8.76 -0.04 -11.25
CA PRO A 91 9.78 -0.21 -12.28
C PRO A 91 10.04 1.06 -13.09
N GLU A 92 8.99 1.82 -13.43
CA GLU A 92 9.09 3.03 -14.23
C GLU A 92 9.64 4.24 -13.45
N SER A 93 9.43 4.30 -12.12
CA SER A 93 10.06 5.31 -11.25
C SER A 93 11.60 5.21 -11.27
N VAL A 94 12.10 3.99 -11.47
CA VAL A 94 13.52 3.68 -11.51
C VAL A 94 14.11 3.85 -12.93
N GLN A 95 13.26 3.73 -13.95
CA GLN A 95 13.64 3.90 -15.35
C GLN A 95 13.48 5.34 -15.85
N PHE A 96 13.07 6.27 -14.97
CA PHE A 96 12.94 7.69 -15.26
C PHE A 96 11.96 7.97 -16.41
N VAL A 97 10.81 7.28 -16.37
CA VAL A 97 9.70 7.53 -17.29
C VAL A 97 8.85 8.70 -16.74
N GLU A 98 7.99 9.24 -17.60
CA GLU A 98 6.96 10.24 -17.29
C GLU A 98 6.24 9.96 -15.96
N ILE A 99 6.00 11.02 -15.17
CA ILE A 99 5.23 10.93 -13.94
C ILE A 99 3.77 10.58 -14.23
N THR A 100 3.32 9.46 -13.69
CA THR A 100 1.93 9.00 -13.81
C THR A 100 1.37 8.56 -12.46
N SER A 101 0.06 8.61 -12.28
CA SER A 101 -0.59 8.13 -11.05
C SER A 101 -0.39 6.64 -10.78
N ALA A 102 -0.02 5.86 -11.80
CA ALA A 102 0.33 4.45 -11.69
C ALA A 102 1.51 4.21 -10.73
N LEU A 103 2.41 5.18 -10.57
CA LEU A 103 3.52 5.14 -9.60
C LEU A 103 2.99 4.84 -8.19
N ASP A 104 2.02 5.61 -7.73
CA ASP A 104 1.46 5.50 -6.39
C ASP A 104 0.63 4.23 -6.21
N ILE A 105 0.05 3.69 -7.29
CA ILE A 105 -0.68 2.41 -7.25
C ILE A 105 0.25 1.24 -6.95
N TRP A 106 1.44 1.23 -7.55
CA TRP A 106 2.45 0.22 -7.23
C TRP A 106 2.84 0.28 -5.74
N SER A 107 3.13 1.49 -5.26
CA SER A 107 3.48 1.73 -3.86
C SER A 107 2.35 1.31 -2.91
N LEU A 108 1.09 1.56 -3.28
CA LEU A 108 -0.08 1.10 -2.54
C LEU A 108 -0.13 -0.43 -2.48
N GLY A 109 0.15 -1.12 -3.59
CA GLY A 109 0.26 -2.58 -3.62
C GLY A 109 1.30 -3.09 -2.62
N CYS A 110 2.48 -2.45 -2.57
CA CYS A 110 3.53 -2.78 -1.59
C CYS A 110 3.03 -2.59 -0.14
N ILE A 111 2.34 -1.48 0.15
CA ILE A 111 1.72 -1.20 1.46
C ILE A 111 0.69 -2.27 1.83
N ALA A 112 -0.18 -2.67 0.89
CA ALA A 112 -1.19 -3.70 1.12
C ALA A 112 -0.54 -5.06 1.45
N VAL A 113 0.48 -5.46 0.68
CA VAL A 113 1.25 -6.68 0.95
C VAL A 113 1.91 -6.62 2.32
N GLU A 114 2.46 -5.48 2.70
CA GLU A 114 3.13 -5.28 3.98
C GLU A 114 2.14 -5.34 5.16
N MET A 115 0.96 -4.72 5.05
CA MET A 115 -0.11 -4.85 6.05
C MET A 115 -0.58 -6.31 6.23
N ILE A 116 -0.57 -7.11 5.16
CA ILE A 116 -0.96 -8.53 5.21
C ILE A 116 0.15 -9.39 5.85
N LYS A 117 1.41 -9.15 5.47
CA LYS A 117 2.54 -9.98 5.88
C LYS A 117 3.16 -9.55 7.21
N GLY A 118 2.93 -8.32 7.65
CA GLY A 118 3.60 -7.68 8.78
C GLY A 118 5.07 -7.36 8.53
N ARG A 119 5.52 -7.35 7.27
CA ARG A 119 6.90 -7.08 6.85
C ARG A 119 6.93 -6.56 5.42
N ILE A 120 7.96 -5.79 5.08
CA ILE A 120 8.17 -5.21 3.76
C ILE A 120 7.92 -6.21 2.62
N ALA A 121 7.32 -5.70 1.53
CA ALA A 121 6.89 -6.53 0.40
C ALA A 121 8.06 -7.22 -0.30
N TRP A 122 9.19 -6.51 -0.42
CA TRP A 122 10.44 -7.02 -0.95
C TRP A 122 11.31 -7.62 0.14
N VAL A 123 11.78 -8.85 -0.07
CA VAL A 123 12.77 -9.49 0.80
C VAL A 123 14.17 -9.18 0.27
N THR A 124 14.57 -7.91 0.31
CA THR A 124 15.95 -7.48 0.05
C THR A 124 16.29 -6.27 0.89
N LEU A 125 17.54 -6.22 1.36
CA LEU A 125 18.10 -5.12 2.16
C LEU A 125 19.00 -4.19 1.33
N ASP A 126 19.27 -4.52 0.06
CA ASP A 126 20.17 -3.77 -0.81
C ASP A 126 19.38 -3.09 -1.94
N SER A 127 19.47 -1.76 -2.00
CA SER A 127 18.85 -0.94 -3.03
C SER A 127 19.30 -1.34 -4.44
N LYS A 128 20.54 -1.79 -4.61
CA LYS A 128 21.06 -2.23 -5.91
C LYS A 128 20.48 -3.58 -6.32
N GLU A 129 20.31 -4.52 -5.39
CA GLU A 129 19.59 -5.76 -5.64
C GLU A 129 18.13 -5.48 -6.04
N LEU A 130 17.44 -4.60 -5.31
CA LEU A 130 16.06 -4.21 -5.65
C LEU A 130 15.97 -3.58 -7.04
N PHE A 131 16.87 -2.66 -7.37
CA PHE A 131 16.97 -2.07 -8.71
C PHE A 131 17.14 -3.15 -9.79
N ASN A 132 18.04 -4.11 -9.56
CA ASN A 132 18.26 -5.20 -10.50
C ASN A 132 17.00 -6.06 -10.66
N LYS A 133 16.28 -6.39 -9.58
CA LYS A 133 15.01 -7.13 -9.64
C LYS A 133 13.94 -6.40 -10.43
N LEU A 134 13.75 -5.11 -10.15
CA LEU A 134 12.74 -4.27 -10.78
C LEU A 134 13.00 -4.06 -12.28
N VAL A 135 14.24 -3.70 -12.65
CA VAL A 135 14.57 -3.27 -14.02
C VAL A 135 15.05 -4.44 -14.88
N ARG A 136 15.95 -5.28 -14.35
CA ARG A 136 16.58 -6.37 -15.14
C ARG A 136 15.88 -7.71 -14.97
N GLY A 137 15.45 -8.01 -13.74
CA GLY A 137 14.81 -9.28 -13.39
C GLY A 137 13.34 -9.35 -13.82
N ASN A 138 12.74 -8.20 -14.16
CA ASN A 138 11.32 -8.09 -14.48
C ASN A 138 10.41 -8.61 -13.34
N GLU A 139 10.89 -8.53 -12.09
CA GLU A 139 10.22 -9.06 -10.90
C GLU A 139 9.20 -8.07 -10.31
N SER A 140 8.25 -8.59 -9.56
CA SER A 140 7.28 -7.82 -8.77
C SER A 140 7.23 -8.35 -7.32
N PRO A 141 6.66 -7.59 -6.37
CA PRO A 141 6.54 -8.06 -5.00
C PRO A 141 5.74 -9.36 -4.93
N MET A 142 6.19 -10.30 -4.08
CA MET A 142 5.52 -11.59 -3.92
C MET A 142 4.13 -11.42 -3.28
N ILE A 143 3.10 -11.72 -4.06
CA ILE A 143 1.71 -11.79 -3.61
C ILE A 143 1.56 -12.92 -2.57
N PRO A 144 0.94 -12.66 -1.39
CA PRO A 144 0.75 -13.69 -0.36
C PRO A 144 -0.11 -14.88 -0.84
N GLU A 145 0.43 -16.10 -0.73
CA GLU A 145 -0.27 -17.32 -1.17
C GLU A 145 -1.57 -17.60 -0.39
N ASN A 146 -1.59 -17.24 0.90
CA ASN A 146 -2.73 -17.48 1.80
C ASN A 146 -3.85 -16.43 1.66
N MET A 147 -3.78 -15.54 0.67
CA MET A 147 -4.82 -14.55 0.39
C MET A 147 -5.93 -15.14 -0.50
N PRO A 148 -7.21 -14.75 -0.32
CA PRO A 148 -8.26 -15.11 -1.25
C PRO A 148 -7.98 -14.61 -2.67
N GLU A 149 -8.54 -15.29 -3.67
CA GLU A 149 -8.26 -14.97 -5.08
C GLU A 149 -8.60 -13.52 -5.44
N LYS A 150 -9.71 -12.97 -4.91
CA LYS A 150 -10.06 -11.56 -5.11
C LYS A 150 -8.94 -10.61 -4.64
N GLY A 151 -8.30 -10.93 -3.52
CA GLY A 151 -7.17 -10.15 -3.00
C GLY A 151 -5.92 -10.29 -3.85
N LYS A 152 -5.64 -11.50 -4.35
CA LYS A 152 -4.53 -11.75 -5.28
C LYS A 152 -4.74 -10.99 -6.59
N ASP A 153 -5.95 -11.03 -7.13
CA ASP A 153 -6.32 -10.33 -8.37
C ASP A 153 -6.18 -8.82 -8.25
N PHE A 154 -6.66 -8.26 -7.13
CA PHE A 154 -6.42 -6.85 -6.78
C PHE A 154 -4.93 -6.50 -6.77
N LEU A 155 -4.08 -7.33 -6.16
CA LEU A 155 -2.64 -7.10 -6.11
C LEU A 155 -1.96 -7.28 -7.46
N ARG A 156 -2.45 -8.18 -8.33
CA ARG A 156 -1.96 -8.28 -9.72
C ARG A 156 -2.24 -6.98 -10.48
N GLY A 157 -3.43 -6.40 -10.32
CA GLY A 157 -3.75 -5.10 -10.91
C GLY A 157 -2.87 -3.96 -10.39
N CYS A 158 -2.43 -4.02 -9.13
CA CYS A 158 -1.48 -3.04 -8.58
C CYS A 158 -0.04 -3.23 -9.10
N PHE A 159 0.36 -4.48 -9.37
CA PHE A 159 1.71 -4.85 -9.79
C PHE A 159 1.83 -5.14 -11.28
N GLU A 160 0.86 -4.70 -12.08
CA GLU A 160 1.00 -4.68 -13.53
C GLU A 160 2.20 -3.81 -13.90
N ARG A 161 3.08 -4.35 -14.75
CA ARG A 161 4.38 -3.75 -15.02
C ARG A 161 4.26 -2.63 -16.02
N ASP A 162 3.42 -2.80 -17.02
CA ASP A 162 3.08 -1.70 -17.92
C ASP A 162 2.25 -0.68 -17.14
N HIS A 163 2.81 0.50 -16.92
CA HIS A 163 2.15 1.56 -16.17
C HIS A 163 0.89 2.08 -16.88
N CYS A 164 0.75 1.85 -18.20
CA CYS A 164 -0.46 2.18 -18.96
C CYS A 164 -1.59 1.18 -18.73
N GLU A 165 -1.24 -0.09 -18.47
CA GLU A 165 -2.22 -1.17 -18.19
C GLU A 165 -2.50 -1.34 -16.69
N ARG A 166 -1.66 -0.74 -15.83
CA ARG A 166 -1.84 -0.77 -14.38
C ARG A 166 -3.13 -0.08 -13.97
N TRP A 167 -3.91 -0.76 -13.12
CA TRP A 167 -5.24 -0.29 -12.76
C TRP A 167 -5.17 1.03 -11.99
N SER A 168 -6.05 1.96 -12.36
CA SER A 168 -6.18 3.25 -11.66
C SER A 168 -6.77 3.07 -10.26
N ALA A 169 -6.64 4.10 -9.42
CA ALA A 169 -7.29 4.14 -8.11
C ALA A 169 -8.82 3.94 -8.22
N ASP A 170 -9.45 4.57 -9.21
CA ASP A 170 -10.90 4.45 -9.44
C ASP A 170 -11.29 3.04 -9.89
N SER A 171 -10.52 2.43 -10.80
CA SER A 171 -10.71 1.03 -11.21
C SER A 171 -10.64 0.10 -9.99
N LEU A 172 -9.60 0.27 -9.17
CA LEU A 172 -9.39 -0.53 -7.96
C LEU A 172 -10.48 -0.33 -6.90
N LEU A 173 -11.06 0.87 -6.77
CA LEU A 173 -12.19 1.15 -5.88
C LEU A 173 -13.46 0.38 -6.26
N THR A 174 -13.62 0.07 -7.55
CA THR A 174 -14.75 -0.74 -8.05
C THR A 174 -14.47 -2.25 -8.00
N HIS A 175 -13.28 -2.66 -7.60
CA HIS A 175 -12.88 -4.06 -7.59
C HIS A 175 -13.59 -4.85 -6.48
N SER A 176 -13.91 -6.12 -6.75
CA SER A 176 -14.62 -7.00 -5.81
C SER A 176 -13.92 -7.19 -4.46
N PHE A 177 -12.58 -7.13 -4.44
CA PHE A 177 -11.81 -7.13 -3.20
C PHE A 177 -12.20 -5.98 -2.28
N ILE A 178 -12.52 -4.80 -2.82
CA ILE A 178 -12.88 -3.60 -2.07
C ILE A 178 -14.38 -3.55 -1.76
N LEU A 179 -15.23 -3.93 -2.72
CA LEU A 179 -16.69 -3.81 -2.60
C LEU A 179 -17.37 -4.87 -1.73
N ASP A 180 -16.72 -6.02 -1.50
CA ASP A 180 -17.25 -7.11 -0.65
C ASP A 180 -17.49 -6.69 0.82
N GLU A 181 -17.16 -5.46 1.22
CA GLU A 181 -17.53 -4.83 2.50
C GLU A 181 -19.06 -4.71 2.71
N LEU A 182 -19.87 -4.76 1.64
CA LEU A 182 -21.31 -4.48 1.70
C LEU A 182 -22.20 -5.67 2.09
N LEU A 183 -21.64 -6.88 2.27
CA LEU A 183 -22.42 -8.00 2.79
C LEU A 183 -22.33 -8.02 4.32
N PRO A 184 -23.46 -7.89 5.06
CA PRO A 184 -23.42 -8.06 6.50
C PRO A 184 -22.86 -9.44 6.85
N PRO A 185 -22.12 -9.59 7.96
CA PRO A 185 -21.64 -10.89 8.40
C PRO A 185 -22.83 -11.83 8.53
N VAL A 186 -22.78 -12.99 7.85
CA VAL A 186 -23.70 -14.08 8.15
C VAL A 186 -23.50 -14.42 9.62
N GLU A 187 -24.53 -14.20 10.44
CA GLU A 187 -24.51 -14.51 11.87
C GLU A 187 -24.09 -15.96 12.06
N THR A 188 -22.83 -16.16 12.44
CA THR A 188 -22.35 -17.41 13.01
C THR A 188 -22.14 -17.15 14.49
N LYS A 189 -22.83 -17.97 15.29
CA LYS A 189 -23.05 -17.75 16.72
C LYS A 189 -21.75 -17.46 17.48
N THR A 190 -21.80 -16.31 18.15
CA THR A 190 -21.00 -15.80 19.28
C THR A 190 -20.00 -16.77 19.94
N GLY A 191 -18.73 -16.42 19.84
CA GLY A 191 -17.75 -16.56 20.92
C GLY A 191 -17.10 -15.20 21.14
N GLU A 192 -17.24 -14.64 22.35
CA GLU A 192 -16.72 -13.33 22.72
C GLU A 192 -15.19 -13.26 22.48
N LEU A 193 -14.77 -12.38 21.55
CA LEU A 193 -13.36 -12.05 21.34
C LEU A 193 -13.04 -10.77 22.11
N SER A 194 -12.15 -10.89 23.09
CA SER A 194 -11.80 -9.80 24.00
C SER A 194 -11.07 -8.65 23.29
N SER A 195 -11.27 -7.45 23.85
CA SER A 195 -10.78 -6.13 23.42
C SER A 195 -9.25 -6.01 23.22
N SER A 196 -8.45 -7.03 23.52
CA SER A 196 -6.98 -6.97 23.45
C SER A 196 -6.38 -7.30 22.08
N HIS A 197 -7.18 -7.77 21.11
CA HIS A 197 -6.69 -8.20 19.79
C HIS A 197 -6.65 -7.10 18.72
N ILE A 198 -7.38 -6.00 18.92
CA ILE A 198 -7.46 -4.88 17.96
C ILE A 198 -6.27 -3.93 18.14
N ASP A 199 -5.78 -3.77 19.37
CA ASP A 199 -4.65 -2.90 19.69
C ASP A 199 -3.34 -3.39 19.06
N GLY A 200 -3.18 -4.70 18.82
CA GLY A 200 -1.95 -5.27 18.26
C GLY A 200 -1.68 -4.93 16.79
N VAL A 201 -2.72 -4.81 15.96
CA VAL A 201 -2.56 -4.45 14.54
C VAL A 201 -2.22 -2.97 14.40
N VAL A 202 -2.85 -2.14 15.22
CA VAL A 202 -2.61 -0.69 15.29
C VAL A 202 -1.21 -0.43 15.84
N LEU A 203 -0.81 -1.10 16.91
CA LEU A 203 0.56 -1.07 17.42
C LEU A 203 1.56 -1.61 16.41
N SER A 204 1.22 -2.57 15.55
CA SER A 204 2.15 -3.04 14.51
C SER A 204 2.37 -1.98 13.42
N VAL A 205 1.33 -1.29 12.95
CA VAL A 205 1.48 -0.21 11.95
C VAL A 205 2.12 1.02 12.59
N VAL A 206 1.70 1.40 13.80
CA VAL A 206 2.23 2.56 14.54
C VAL A 206 3.65 2.33 15.04
N ASN A 207 3.98 1.16 15.62
CA ASN A 207 5.36 0.85 16.03
C ASN A 207 6.29 0.64 14.83
N PHE A 208 5.80 0.16 13.67
CA PHE A 208 6.64 0.10 12.48
C PHE A 208 7.01 1.50 11.96
N VAL A 209 6.06 2.44 12.00
CA VAL A 209 6.29 3.86 11.66
C VAL A 209 7.19 4.55 12.68
N LEU A 210 7.11 4.21 13.97
CA LEU A 210 7.90 4.85 15.03
C LEU A 210 9.28 4.21 15.29
N CYS A 211 9.50 2.93 14.96
CA CYS A 211 10.77 2.23 15.17
C CYS A 211 11.75 2.29 13.97
N SER A 212 11.42 3.04 12.91
CA SER A 212 12.29 3.22 11.73
C SER A 212 13.07 4.55 11.72
N ASN A 213 13.18 5.23 12.87
CA ASN A 213 14.03 6.41 13.10
C ASN A 213 15.10 6.13 14.15
#